data_AF-A0A257CEQ1-F1
#
_entry.id   AF-A0A257CEQ1-F1
#
_cell.length_a   1.000
_cell.length_b   1.000
_cell.length_c   1.000
_cell.angle_alpha   90.00
_cell.angle_beta   90.00
_cell.angle_gamma   90.00
#
_symmetry.space_group_name_H-M   'P 1'
#
loop_
_entity.id
_entity.type
_entity.pdbx_description
1 polymer ?
#
loop_
_entity_poly.entity_id
_entity_poly.type
_entity_poly.pdbx_seq_one_letter_code
_entity_poly.pdbx_strand_id
1 'polypeptide(L)'
;MQNIYKRMALAAALTGTVGVFQVAHAEDTMCEATYEEVAPIAMNMPYWEFDQSESGWRKLGDCHSESARLLGRFIKKQESELRGVRWHLAQALALDGENARAAAEALKSLNPDEATQHPTFSWNTYVQATVEFLRNDREAFDLQYEAHRKAAAQDAANKVNLDVLTGLSRCFGRPYKEAYGKCRSAP
;
A
#
# COMPACT_ATOMS: atom_id res chain seq x y z
N MET A 1 -68.31 -23.53 -29.37
CA MET A 1 -68.60 -24.21 -28.09
C MET A 1 -67.30 -24.36 -27.31
N GLN A 2 -67.41 -24.26 -25.99
CA GLN A 2 -66.35 -24.04 -25.01
C GLN A 2 -65.36 -25.21 -24.81
N ASN A 3 -64.20 -24.83 -24.24
CA ASN A 3 -63.52 -25.45 -23.09
C ASN A 3 -62.41 -26.52 -23.23
N ILE A 4 -61.21 -26.07 -22.77
CA ILE A 4 -60.31 -26.63 -21.72
C ILE A 4 -59.50 -27.90 -22.07
N TYR A 5 -58.15 -27.81 -21.96
CA TYR A 5 -57.28 -28.51 -20.97
C TYR A 5 -55.79 -28.47 -21.38
N LYS A 6 -55.09 -27.44 -20.88
CA LYS A 6 -53.92 -27.55 -19.98
C LYS A 6 -52.96 -28.74 -20.21
N ARG A 7 -51.73 -28.48 -20.67
CA ARG A 7 -50.49 -29.13 -20.18
C ARG A 7 -49.31 -28.16 -20.30
N MET A 8 -48.89 -27.61 -19.15
CA MET A 8 -47.59 -26.95 -19.01
C MET A 8 -46.53 -28.05 -18.93
N ALA A 9 -45.55 -28.03 -19.84
CA ALA A 9 -44.33 -28.82 -19.72
C ALA A 9 -43.27 -27.94 -19.07
N LEU A 10 -42.83 -28.36 -17.88
CA LEU A 10 -41.74 -27.76 -17.13
C LEU A 10 -40.43 -28.23 -17.79
N ALA A 11 -39.72 -27.33 -18.48
CA ALA A 11 -38.37 -27.58 -18.95
C ALA A 11 -37.38 -27.05 -17.91
N ALA A 12 -36.78 -27.97 -17.13
CA ALA A 12 -35.67 -27.65 -16.25
C ALA A 12 -34.42 -27.42 -17.10
N ALA A 13 -34.01 -26.15 -17.24
CA ALA A 13 -32.70 -25.81 -17.80
C ALA A 13 -31.65 -26.01 -16.70
N LEU A 14 -30.87 -27.09 -16.79
CA LEU A 14 -29.65 -27.28 -16.03
C LEU A 14 -28.62 -26.23 -16.47
N THR A 15 -28.53 -25.12 -15.75
CA THR A 15 -27.39 -24.20 -15.87
C THR A 15 -26.20 -24.84 -15.17
N GLY A 16 -25.33 -25.49 -15.95
CA GLY A 16 -24.03 -25.93 -15.48
C GLY A 16 -23.15 -24.71 -15.16
N THR A 17 -22.92 -24.44 -13.89
CA THR A 17 -21.90 -23.47 -13.46
C THR A 17 -20.54 -24.09 -13.70
N VAL A 18 -19.84 -23.63 -14.75
CA VAL A 18 -18.40 -23.87 -14.89
C VAL A 18 -17.72 -23.07 -13.79
N GLY A 19 -17.36 -23.74 -12.70
CA GLY A 19 -16.52 -23.15 -11.66
C GLY A 19 -15.13 -22.94 -12.24
N VAL A 20 -14.74 -21.68 -12.42
CA VAL A 20 -13.35 -21.32 -12.67
C VAL A 20 -12.60 -21.53 -11.36
N PHE A 21 -11.93 -22.68 -11.21
CA PHE A 21 -10.96 -22.86 -10.15
C PHE A 21 -9.74 -21.98 -10.49
N GLN A 22 -9.60 -20.86 -9.78
CA GLN A 22 -8.36 -20.08 -9.79
C GLN A 22 -7.25 -20.95 -9.20
N VAL A 23 -6.25 -21.27 -10.02
CA VAL A 23 -5.01 -21.90 -9.57
C VAL A 23 -4.19 -20.80 -8.90
N ALA A 24 -3.98 -20.90 -7.58
CA ALA A 24 -3.07 -20.01 -6.87
C ALA A 24 -1.66 -20.12 -7.47
N HIS A 25 -0.97 -19.00 -7.65
CA HIS A 25 0.37 -18.99 -8.24
C HIS A 25 1.41 -19.49 -7.22
N ALA A 26 2.49 -20.10 -7.71
CA ALA A 26 3.55 -20.64 -6.83
C ALA A 26 4.23 -19.55 -5.97
N GLU A 27 4.25 -18.30 -6.46
CA GLU A 27 4.74 -17.12 -5.72
C GLU A 27 3.83 -16.80 -4.51
N ASP A 28 2.50 -16.79 -4.73
CA ASP A 28 1.50 -16.62 -3.66
C ASP A 28 1.64 -17.70 -2.57
N THR A 29 1.93 -18.94 -2.98
CA THR A 29 2.07 -20.06 -2.06
C THR A 29 3.31 -19.93 -1.16
N MET A 30 4.42 -19.40 -1.70
CA MET A 30 5.64 -19.15 -0.92
C MET A 30 5.45 -17.97 0.04
N CYS A 31 4.74 -16.92 -0.40
CA CYS A 31 4.45 -15.76 0.43
C CYS A 31 3.56 -16.11 1.62
N GLU A 32 2.49 -16.88 1.41
CA GLU A 32 1.64 -17.34 2.51
C GLU A 32 2.41 -18.23 3.49
N ALA A 33 3.23 -19.18 3.01
CA ALA A 33 4.05 -20.02 3.87
C ALA A 33 5.03 -19.18 4.73
N THR A 34 5.67 -18.17 4.15
CA THR A 34 6.55 -17.25 4.88
C THR A 34 5.75 -16.44 5.91
N TYR A 35 4.54 -16.00 5.57
CA TYR A 35 3.65 -15.32 6.51
C TYR A 35 3.27 -16.19 7.70
N GLU A 36 2.90 -17.45 7.47
CA GLU A 36 2.53 -18.39 8.53
C GLU A 36 3.69 -18.64 9.51
N GLU A 37 4.94 -18.67 9.00
CA GLU A 37 6.14 -18.76 9.83
C GLU A 37 6.38 -17.47 10.65
N VAL A 38 6.33 -16.31 10.00
CA VAL A 38 6.78 -15.04 10.58
C VAL A 38 5.74 -14.40 11.50
N ALA A 39 4.47 -14.42 11.10
CA ALA A 39 3.42 -13.64 11.76
C ALA A 39 3.23 -13.97 13.26
N PRO A 40 3.24 -15.23 13.71
CA PRO A 40 3.09 -15.55 15.14
C PRO A 40 4.20 -14.97 16.02
N ILE A 41 5.42 -14.87 15.49
CA ILE A 41 6.59 -14.35 16.21
C ILE A 41 6.57 -12.82 16.17
N ALA A 42 6.49 -12.25 14.96
CA ALA A 42 6.55 -10.79 14.74
C ALA A 42 5.42 -10.06 15.49
N MET A 43 4.22 -10.62 15.57
CA MET A 43 3.08 -10.01 16.28
C MET A 43 3.30 -9.83 17.79
N ASN A 44 4.31 -10.47 18.38
CA ASN A 44 4.65 -10.35 19.79
C ASN A 44 5.93 -9.55 20.05
N MET A 45 6.56 -9.01 19.01
CA MET A 45 7.75 -8.17 19.12
C MET A 45 7.41 -6.77 19.65
N PRO A 46 8.36 -6.12 20.35
CA PRO A 46 8.25 -4.69 20.62
C PRO A 46 8.29 -3.88 19.31
N TYR A 47 7.71 -2.68 19.34
CA TYR A 47 7.58 -1.79 18.18
C TYR A 47 8.84 -1.73 17.30
N TRP A 48 10.00 -1.43 17.91
CA TRP A 48 11.23 -1.20 17.15
C TRP A 48 11.72 -2.48 16.47
N GLU A 49 11.63 -3.63 17.15
CA GLU A 49 12.04 -4.89 16.56
C GLU A 49 11.08 -5.32 15.45
N PHE A 50 9.77 -5.18 15.68
CA PHE A 50 8.77 -5.44 14.64
C PHE A 50 9.01 -4.57 13.40
N ASP A 51 9.24 -3.27 13.60
CA ASP A 51 9.22 -2.27 12.54
C ASP A 51 10.57 -1.93 11.94
N GLN A 52 11.71 -2.40 12.45
CA GLN A 52 13.02 -2.01 11.91
C GLN A 52 13.98 -3.18 11.67
N SER A 53 13.64 -4.40 12.10
CA SER A 53 14.51 -5.56 11.92
C SER A 53 14.06 -6.50 10.80
N GLU A 54 15.00 -7.33 10.33
CA GLU A 54 14.74 -8.47 9.44
C GLU A 54 14.02 -9.63 10.14
N SER A 55 13.94 -9.63 11.49
CA SER A 55 13.15 -10.62 12.24
C SER A 55 11.67 -10.24 12.33
N GLY A 56 11.35 -8.96 12.14
CA GLY A 56 10.00 -8.42 12.10
C GLY A 56 9.31 -8.59 10.75
N TRP A 57 8.49 -7.61 10.35
CA TRP A 57 7.69 -7.71 9.12
C TRP A 57 8.54 -7.74 7.84
N ARG A 58 9.78 -7.20 7.87
CA ARG A 58 10.68 -7.15 6.70
C ARG A 58 11.06 -8.52 6.17
N LYS A 59 11.00 -9.58 6.98
CA LYS A 59 11.27 -10.95 6.54
C LYS A 59 10.39 -11.39 5.36
N LEU A 60 9.23 -10.76 5.19
CA LEU A 60 8.30 -11.04 4.09
C LEU A 60 8.82 -10.51 2.73
N GLY A 61 9.77 -9.57 2.71
CA GLY A 61 10.37 -9.06 1.48
C GLY A 61 9.34 -8.54 0.47
N ASP A 62 9.33 -9.15 -0.72
CA ASP A 62 8.45 -8.77 -1.84
C ASP A 62 7.00 -9.30 -1.72
N CYS A 63 6.67 -10.03 -0.64
CA CYS A 63 5.31 -10.46 -0.32
C CYS A 63 4.49 -9.28 0.25
N HIS A 64 4.13 -8.34 -0.62
CA HIS A 64 3.54 -7.06 -0.23
C HIS A 64 2.14 -7.20 0.37
N SER A 65 1.30 -8.10 -0.15
CA SER A 65 -0.04 -8.34 0.39
C SER A 65 0.01 -8.92 1.81
N GLU A 66 0.89 -9.90 2.04
CA GLU A 66 1.15 -10.50 3.34
C GLU A 66 1.76 -9.50 4.33
N SER A 67 2.68 -8.65 3.84
CA SER A 67 3.26 -7.56 4.61
C SER A 67 2.19 -6.59 5.07
N ALA A 68 1.31 -6.14 4.16
CA ALA A 68 0.19 -5.28 4.50
C ALA A 68 -0.76 -5.94 5.51
N ARG A 69 -1.02 -7.24 5.38
CA ARG A 69 -1.83 -8.02 6.32
C ARG A 69 -1.18 -8.06 7.71
N LEU A 70 0.13 -8.29 7.82
CA LEU A 70 0.86 -8.33 9.09
C LEU A 70 0.91 -6.95 9.76
N LEU A 71 1.32 -5.92 9.01
CA LEU A 71 1.38 -4.53 9.47
C LEU A 71 0.02 -4.05 9.99
N GLY A 72 -1.06 -4.31 9.24
CA GLY A 72 -2.42 -3.97 9.62
C GLY A 72 -2.88 -4.68 10.90
N ARG A 73 -2.47 -5.94 11.11
CA ARG A 73 -2.74 -6.66 12.37
C ARG A 73 -1.97 -6.06 13.54
N PHE A 74 -0.69 -5.72 13.35
CA PHE A 74 0.13 -5.12 14.39
C PHE A 74 -0.44 -3.77 14.85
N ILE A 75 -0.82 -2.91 13.90
CA ILE A 75 -1.47 -1.62 14.19
C ILE A 75 -2.75 -1.79 15.03
N LYS A 76 -3.56 -2.82 14.74
CA LYS A 76 -4.81 -3.08 15.49
C LYS A 76 -4.58 -3.58 16.92
N LYS A 77 -3.44 -4.22 17.19
CA LYS A 77 -3.10 -4.76 18.52
C LYS A 77 -2.59 -3.67 19.47
N GLN A 78 -2.02 -2.59 18.92
CA GLN A 78 -1.24 -1.63 19.68
C GLN A 78 -2.03 -0.36 20.00
N GLU A 79 -1.88 0.16 21.22
CA GLU A 79 -2.61 1.36 21.70
C GLU A 79 -1.86 2.68 21.47
N SER A 80 -0.60 2.62 21.00
CA SER A 80 0.27 3.78 20.86
C SER A 80 0.23 4.42 19.46
N GLU A 81 0.79 5.62 19.36
CA GLU A 81 1.13 6.29 18.11
C GLU A 81 2.07 5.39 17.28
N LEU A 82 1.75 5.16 15.99
CA LEU A 82 2.41 4.18 15.10
C LEU A 82 2.62 4.75 13.67
N ARG A 83 2.86 6.06 13.52
CA ARG A 83 3.03 6.74 12.23
C ARG A 83 3.99 6.01 11.30
N GLY A 84 5.14 5.53 11.80
CA GLY A 84 6.12 4.77 11.02
C GLY A 84 5.54 3.47 10.44
N VAL A 85 4.93 2.64 11.29
CA VAL A 85 4.28 1.39 10.85
C VAL A 85 3.11 1.66 9.90
N ARG A 86 2.35 2.74 10.12
CA ARG A 86 1.26 3.15 9.20
C ARG A 86 1.78 3.56 7.83
N TRP A 87 2.91 4.26 7.79
CA TRP A 87 3.57 4.59 6.53
C TRP A 87 4.02 3.32 5.81
N HIS A 88 4.64 2.37 6.50
CA HIS A 88 5.04 1.10 5.90
C HIS A 88 3.85 0.26 5.43
N LEU A 89 2.73 0.28 6.16
CA LEU A 89 1.47 -0.33 5.69
C LEU A 89 1.01 0.31 4.37
N ALA A 90 1.03 1.65 4.28
CA ALA A 90 0.66 2.35 3.07
C ALA A 90 1.57 1.99 1.88
N GLN A 91 2.88 1.88 2.10
CA GLN A 91 3.83 1.47 1.07
C GLN A 91 3.58 0.02 0.62
N ALA A 92 3.36 -0.91 1.54
CA ALA A 92 3.05 -2.31 1.20
C ALA A 92 1.76 -2.40 0.36
N LEU A 93 0.70 -1.70 0.78
CA LEU A 93 -0.56 -1.63 0.03
C LEU A 93 -0.36 -1.02 -1.37
N ALA A 94 0.44 0.05 -1.49
CA ALA A 94 0.71 0.68 -2.77
C ALA A 94 1.52 -0.24 -3.71
N LEU A 95 2.48 -0.99 -3.17
CA LEU A 95 3.27 -1.97 -3.91
C LEU A 95 2.42 -3.17 -4.38
N ASP A 96 1.39 -3.53 -3.61
CA ASP A 96 0.37 -4.53 -3.96
C ASP A 96 -0.68 -3.99 -4.97
N GLY A 97 -0.70 -2.67 -5.21
CA GLY A 97 -1.65 -2.01 -6.12
C GLY A 97 -2.96 -1.54 -5.47
N GLU A 98 -3.09 -1.63 -4.15
CA GLU A 98 -4.26 -1.19 -3.39
C GLU A 98 -4.27 0.32 -3.13
N ASN A 99 -4.16 1.13 -4.18
CA ASN A 99 -3.90 2.58 -4.11
C ASN A 99 -4.85 3.35 -3.19
N ALA A 100 -6.16 3.09 -3.24
CA ALA A 100 -7.13 3.81 -2.42
C ALA A 100 -6.93 3.57 -0.92
N ARG A 101 -6.66 2.31 -0.54
CA ARG A 101 -6.35 1.95 0.85
C ARG A 101 -4.99 2.47 1.27
N ALA A 102 -4.00 2.37 0.39
CA ALA A 102 -2.66 2.93 0.62
C ALA A 102 -2.71 4.43 0.92
N ALA A 103 -3.43 5.21 0.11
CA ALA A 103 -3.62 6.64 0.31
C ALA A 103 -4.28 6.96 1.66
N ALA A 104 -5.30 6.19 2.05
CA ALA A 104 -5.99 6.36 3.33
C ALA A 104 -5.10 6.06 4.54
N GLU A 105 -4.24 5.04 4.48
CA GLU A 105 -3.28 4.74 5.56
C GLU A 105 -2.10 5.72 5.59
N ALA A 106 -1.62 6.19 4.42
CA ALA A 106 -0.58 7.20 4.32
C ALA A 106 -1.00 8.52 4.99
N LEU A 107 -2.24 8.98 4.80
CA LEU A 107 -2.73 10.17 5.49
C LEU A 107 -2.70 10.05 7.02
N LYS A 108 -2.83 8.84 7.56
CA LYS A 108 -2.73 8.58 9.00
C LYS A 108 -1.29 8.58 9.51
N SER A 109 -0.29 8.63 8.61
CA SER A 109 1.12 8.76 8.98
C SER A 109 1.60 10.22 9.04
N LEU A 110 0.73 11.20 8.73
CA LEU A 110 1.07 12.62 8.85
C LEU A 110 1.42 12.99 10.31
N ASN A 111 2.41 13.86 10.46
CA ASN A 111 2.81 14.40 11.76
C ASN A 111 2.16 15.80 11.95
N PRO A 112 1.12 15.94 12.79
CA PRO A 112 0.47 17.24 13.03
C PRO A 112 1.41 18.26 13.67
N ASP A 113 2.46 17.79 14.35
CA ASP A 113 3.44 18.64 15.05
C ASP A 113 4.74 18.83 14.25
N GLU A 114 4.78 18.47 12.97
CA GLU A 114 5.98 18.57 12.12
C GLU A 114 6.60 19.97 12.16
N ALA A 115 5.76 20.99 11.95
CA ALA A 115 6.22 22.38 11.85
C ALA A 115 6.90 22.88 13.14
N THR A 116 6.57 22.29 14.29
CA THR A 116 7.15 22.67 15.59
C THR A 116 8.32 21.78 15.99
N GLN A 117 8.25 20.48 15.71
CA GLN A 117 9.29 19.51 16.08
C GLN A 117 10.48 19.51 15.11
N HIS A 118 10.19 19.64 13.82
CA HIS A 118 11.16 19.48 12.75
C HIS A 118 10.90 20.50 11.62
N PRO A 119 11.09 21.81 11.87
CA PRO A 119 10.66 22.88 10.96
C PRO A 119 11.30 22.82 9.56
N THR A 120 12.40 22.09 9.38
CA THR A 120 13.09 21.92 8.09
C THR A 120 12.85 20.56 7.44
N PHE A 121 12.34 19.58 8.18
CA PHE A 121 12.06 18.25 7.64
C PHE A 121 10.61 18.21 7.12
N SER A 122 10.44 17.93 5.85
CA SER A 122 9.16 18.05 5.15
C SER A 122 8.53 16.69 4.91
N TRP A 123 8.30 15.95 5.99
CA TRP A 123 7.68 14.63 5.94
C TRP A 123 6.24 14.68 5.40
N ASN A 124 5.45 15.64 5.85
CA ASN A 124 4.04 15.76 5.47
C ASN A 124 3.86 16.05 3.99
N THR A 125 4.72 16.86 3.38
CA THR A 125 4.67 17.11 1.93
C THR A 125 5.05 15.87 1.12
N TYR A 126 6.02 15.08 1.61
CA TYR A 126 6.38 13.79 1.00
C TYR A 126 5.21 12.79 1.04
N VAL A 127 4.57 12.66 2.20
CA VAL A 127 3.39 11.82 2.38
C VAL A 127 2.25 12.28 1.46
N GLN A 128 1.95 13.58 1.44
CA GLN A 128 0.88 14.12 0.59
C GLN A 128 1.17 13.95 -0.90
N ALA A 129 2.38 14.24 -1.37
CA ALA A 129 2.75 13.98 -2.76
C ALA A 129 2.54 12.50 -3.12
N THR A 130 2.94 11.57 -2.26
CA THR A 130 2.72 10.13 -2.49
C THR A 130 1.22 9.80 -2.54
N VAL A 131 0.40 10.38 -1.66
CA VAL A 131 -1.07 10.22 -1.67
C VAL A 131 -1.68 10.69 -2.99
N GLU A 132 -1.25 11.84 -3.50
CA GLU A 132 -1.79 12.38 -4.76
C GLU A 132 -1.34 11.57 -5.98
N PHE A 133 -0.13 11.00 -5.95
CA PHE A 133 0.27 9.99 -6.95
C PHE A 133 -0.67 8.77 -6.92
N LEU A 134 -0.98 8.23 -5.75
CA LEU A 134 -1.85 7.06 -5.59
C LEU A 134 -3.30 7.34 -6.03
N ARG A 135 -3.76 8.59 -5.84
CA ARG A 135 -5.04 9.08 -6.33
C ARG A 135 -5.05 9.41 -7.82
N ASN A 136 -3.88 9.37 -8.47
CA ASN A 136 -3.68 9.78 -9.85
C ASN A 136 -4.11 11.24 -10.09
N ASP A 137 -3.92 12.12 -9.09
CA ASP A 137 -4.16 13.56 -9.19
C ASP A 137 -2.84 14.28 -9.51
N ARG A 138 -2.65 14.59 -10.80
CA ARG A 138 -1.40 15.17 -11.29
C ARG A 138 -1.15 16.59 -10.77
N GLU A 139 -2.20 17.41 -10.73
CA GLU A 139 -2.08 18.80 -10.33
C GLU A 139 -1.75 18.88 -8.83
N ALA A 140 -2.49 18.13 -8.00
CA ALA A 140 -2.23 18.08 -6.57
C ALA A 140 -0.85 17.47 -6.25
N PHE A 141 -0.40 16.47 -7.02
CA PHE A 141 0.95 15.93 -6.90
C PHE A 141 2.03 16.99 -7.16
N ASP A 142 1.93 17.73 -8.26
CA ASP A 142 2.94 18.72 -8.65
C ASP A 142 3.05 19.84 -7.61
N LEU A 143 1.94 20.24 -6.99
CA LEU A 143 1.94 21.21 -5.88
C LEU A 143 2.78 20.72 -4.68
N GLN A 144 2.58 19.47 -4.26
CA GLN A 144 3.30 18.88 -3.13
C GLN A 144 4.76 18.59 -3.47
N TYR A 145 5.02 18.12 -4.70
CA TYR A 145 6.36 17.90 -5.23
C TYR A 145 7.20 19.18 -5.19
N GLU A 146 6.65 20.31 -5.67
CA GLU A 146 7.35 21.58 -5.68
C GLU A 146 7.58 22.13 -4.26
N ALA A 147 6.63 21.93 -3.34
CA ALA A 147 6.81 22.25 -1.93
C ALA A 147 7.97 21.43 -1.32
N HIS A 148 8.01 20.12 -1.57
CA HIS A 148 9.06 19.24 -1.06
C HIS A 148 10.43 19.56 -1.69
N ARG A 149 10.47 19.88 -2.99
CA ARG A 149 11.69 20.30 -3.69
C ARG A 149 12.30 21.56 -3.07
N LYS A 150 11.48 22.54 -2.70
CA LYS A 150 11.93 23.73 -1.97
C LYS A 150 12.50 23.37 -0.59
N ALA A 151 11.85 22.47 0.15
CA ALA A 151 12.37 22.00 1.43
C ALA A 151 13.72 21.26 1.29
N ALA A 152 13.89 20.44 0.24
CA ALA A 152 15.15 19.75 -0.05
C ALA A 152 16.29 20.67 -0.50
N ALA A 153 15.97 21.85 -1.03
CA ALA A 153 16.96 22.89 -1.29
C ALA A 153 17.43 23.57 0.01
N GLN A 154 16.61 23.57 1.07
CA GLN A 154 16.93 24.16 2.37
C GLN A 154 17.61 23.16 3.31
N ASP A 155 17.20 21.89 3.28
CA ASP A 155 17.70 20.84 4.15
C ASP A 155 17.93 19.54 3.36
N ALA A 156 19.19 19.08 3.38
CA ALA A 156 19.61 17.88 2.67
C ALA A 156 18.94 16.60 3.17
N ALA A 157 18.39 16.58 4.39
CA ALA A 157 17.65 15.44 4.93
C ALA A 157 16.42 15.07 4.09
N ASN A 158 15.86 16.03 3.33
CA ASN A 158 14.71 15.79 2.46
C ASN A 158 15.10 15.20 1.08
N LYS A 159 16.38 15.19 0.70
CA LYS A 159 16.80 14.76 -0.65
C LYS A 159 16.42 13.32 -0.97
N VAL A 160 16.51 12.42 0.02
CA VAL A 160 16.13 11.00 -0.17
C VAL A 160 14.66 10.84 -0.55
N ASN A 161 13.78 11.66 0.04
CA ASN A 161 12.36 11.67 -0.26
C ASN A 161 12.09 12.38 -1.59
N LEU A 162 12.82 13.46 -1.89
CA LEU A 162 12.75 14.10 -3.22
C LEU A 162 13.14 13.13 -4.35
N ASP A 163 14.14 12.28 -4.16
CA ASP A 163 14.54 11.28 -5.15
C ASP A 163 13.41 10.26 -5.42
N VAL A 164 12.65 9.89 -4.38
CA VAL A 164 11.43 9.08 -4.55
C VAL A 164 10.41 9.84 -5.38
N LEU A 165 10.05 11.05 -4.97
CA LEU A 165 9.02 11.83 -5.67
C LEU A 165 9.41 12.15 -7.12
N THR A 166 10.70 12.31 -7.41
CA THR A 166 11.21 12.49 -8.76
C THR A 166 10.91 11.27 -9.63
N GLY A 167 11.13 10.06 -9.10
CA GLY A 167 10.75 8.82 -9.79
C GLY A 167 9.24 8.71 -10.01
N LEU A 168 8.44 9.08 -9.00
CA LEU A 168 6.98 9.13 -9.11
C LEU A 168 6.51 10.13 -10.18
N SER A 169 7.10 11.32 -10.23
CA SER A 169 6.79 12.34 -11.23
C SER A 169 7.09 11.87 -12.66
N ARG A 170 8.27 11.26 -12.87
CA ARG A 170 8.70 10.73 -14.18
C ARG A 170 7.74 9.68 -14.74
N CYS A 171 7.18 8.85 -13.87
CA CYS A 171 6.28 7.76 -14.23
C CYS A 171 4.86 7.97 -13.70
N PHE A 172 4.40 9.22 -13.68
CA PHE A 172 3.07 9.54 -13.19
C PHE A 172 1.99 8.73 -13.92
N GLY A 173 1.05 8.17 -13.17
CA GLY A 173 -0.01 7.29 -13.68
C GLY A 173 0.39 5.83 -13.92
N ARG A 174 1.66 5.45 -13.75
CA ARG A 174 2.10 4.05 -13.70
C ARG A 174 1.77 3.43 -12.33
N PRO A 175 1.71 2.08 -12.23
CA PRO A 175 1.61 1.42 -10.92
C PRO A 175 2.73 1.90 -9.97
N TYR A 176 2.40 2.08 -8.69
CA TYR A 176 3.36 2.58 -7.70
C TYR A 176 4.65 1.75 -7.64
N LYS A 177 4.54 0.41 -7.72
CA LYS A 177 5.70 -0.50 -7.78
C LYS A 177 6.67 -0.19 -8.92
N GLU A 178 6.17 0.20 -10.09
CA GLU A 178 7.00 0.59 -11.23
C GLU A 178 7.67 1.95 -11.00
N ALA A 179 6.89 2.95 -10.59
CA ALA A 179 7.36 4.32 -10.41
C ALA A 179 8.34 4.47 -9.23
N TYR A 180 8.08 3.78 -8.11
CA TYR A 180 8.93 3.75 -6.93
C TYR A 180 10.23 2.96 -7.16
N GLY A 181 10.24 1.99 -8.07
CA GLY A 181 11.42 1.22 -8.42
C GLY A 181 12.16 1.82 -9.62
N LYS A 182 11.77 1.38 -10.82
CA LYS A 182 12.53 1.59 -12.07
C LYS A 182 12.69 3.06 -12.44
N CYS A 183 11.70 3.89 -12.13
CA CYS A 183 11.69 5.28 -12.58
C CYS A 183 12.57 6.22 -11.73
N ARG A 184 13.00 5.78 -10.55
CA ARG A 184 14.02 6.49 -9.75
C ARG A 184 15.41 6.38 -10.36
N SER A 185 15.71 5.26 -11.01
CA SER A 185 17.02 4.96 -11.61
C SER A 185 17.12 5.29 -13.10
N ALA A 186 16.02 5.73 -13.73
CA ALA A 186 16.04 6.16 -15.12
C ALA A 186 16.95 7.41 -15.28
N PRO A 187 17.82 7.46 -16.31
CA PRO A 187 18.69 8.61 -16.55
C PRO A 187 17.89 9.91 -16.75
#